data_AF-A0A8H7WJP1-F1
#
_entry.id   AF-A0A8H7WJP1-F1
#
_cell.length_a   1.000
_cell.length_b   1.000
_cell.length_c   1.000
_cell.angle_alpha   90.00
_cell.angle_beta   90.00
_cell.angle_gamma   90.00
#
_symmetry.space_group_name_H-M   'P 1'
#
loop_
_entity.id
_entity.type
_entity.pdbx_description
1 polymer ?
#
loop_
_entity_poly.entity_id
_entity_poly.type
_entity_poly.pdbx_seq_one_letter_code
_entity_poly.pdbx_strand_id
1 'polypeptide(L)'
;MFVNTVTSALCLASLATAHFSIEYPEMRGDSFADGASQYIYPCANVNHTAATNRTLWPLDGGSVALDLHHPWTYVFINLGIGTDNPSFNISLTPDLLNVTGNGTYCLPKVTLPSGITPTDGQNASIMVATGGKNGVALYNCADITFTSNATILESDACQNSSNVVGTIVTASSTSPTTNTTTGETSTPTSAGVSHSTSMITTGLFAGLGAVIVSLLL
;
A
#
# COMPACT_ATOMS: atom_id res chain seq x y z
N MET A 1 -16.07 -39.15 20.08
CA MET A 1 -16.62 -37.77 20.22
C MET A 1 -15.54 -36.69 20.43
N PHE A 2 -14.25 -37.03 20.51
CA PHE A 2 -13.16 -36.06 20.74
C PHE A 2 -12.45 -35.55 19.47
N VAL A 3 -12.77 -36.10 18.30
CA VAL A 3 -12.06 -35.80 17.03
C VAL A 3 -12.69 -34.66 16.23
N ASN A 4 -13.95 -34.30 16.50
CA ASN A 4 -14.67 -33.25 15.77
C ASN A 4 -14.47 -31.84 16.35
N THR A 5 -13.93 -31.72 17.58
CA THR A 5 -13.75 -30.42 18.25
C THR A 5 -12.40 -29.77 17.92
N VAL A 6 -11.42 -30.56 17.47
CA VAL A 6 -10.06 -30.06 17.17
C VAL A 6 -9.99 -29.35 15.81
N THR A 7 -10.89 -29.64 14.88
CA THR A 7 -10.85 -29.13 13.51
C THR A 7 -11.34 -27.68 13.36
N SER A 8 -12.10 -27.14 14.32
CA SER A 8 -12.60 -25.76 14.24
C SER A 8 -11.62 -24.71 14.78
N ALA A 9 -10.66 -25.09 15.63
CA ALA A 9 -9.69 -24.15 16.20
C ALA A 9 -8.55 -23.80 15.22
N LEU A 10 -8.31 -24.61 14.19
CA LEU A 10 -7.23 -24.39 13.22
C LEU A 10 -7.60 -23.44 12.07
N CYS A 11 -8.90 -23.13 11.87
CA CYS A 11 -9.36 -22.25 10.80
C CYS A 11 -9.28 -20.75 11.13
N LEU A 12 -8.99 -20.36 12.37
CA LEU A 12 -8.80 -18.93 12.73
C LEU A 12 -7.36 -18.44 12.52
N ALA A 13 -6.41 -19.33 12.23
CA ALA A 13 -4.98 -19.01 12.21
C ALA A 13 -4.47 -18.42 10.88
N SER A 14 -5.33 -18.16 9.89
CA SER A 14 -4.89 -17.72 8.55
C SER A 14 -5.49 -16.39 8.09
N LEU A 15 -5.79 -15.46 9.01
CA LEU A 15 -5.89 -14.05 8.63
C LEU A 15 -4.46 -13.50 8.63
N ALA A 16 -3.76 -13.63 7.49
CA ALA A 16 -2.55 -12.86 7.26
C ALA A 16 -2.93 -11.37 7.35
N THR A 17 -2.56 -10.74 8.47
CA THR A 17 -2.76 -9.31 8.67
C THR A 17 -1.86 -8.57 7.68
N ALA A 18 -2.46 -7.86 6.72
CA ALA A 18 -1.71 -7.06 5.74
C ALA A 18 -1.31 -5.68 6.29
N HIS A 19 -1.60 -5.41 7.56
CA HIS A 19 -1.28 -4.14 8.21
C HIS A 19 0.23 -3.90 8.26
N PHE A 20 0.59 -2.64 8.42
CA PHE A 20 1.97 -2.19 8.52
C PHE A 20 2.08 -1.02 9.49
N SER A 21 3.30 -0.69 9.92
CA SER A 21 3.60 0.55 10.66
C SER A 21 4.66 1.36 9.92
N ILE A 22 4.70 2.66 10.23
CA ILE A 22 5.80 3.54 9.82
C ILE A 22 6.69 3.71 11.05
N GLU A 23 7.86 3.08 11.01
CA GLU A 23 8.86 3.13 12.09
C GLU A 23 9.66 4.43 12.04
N TYR A 24 9.90 4.94 10.84
CA TYR A 24 10.51 6.25 10.64
C TYR A 24 10.00 6.93 9.37
N PRO A 25 9.70 8.23 9.38
CA PRO A 25 9.45 9.04 10.58
C PRO A 25 8.32 8.45 11.44
N GLU A 26 8.26 8.80 12.72
CA GLU A 26 7.32 8.20 13.66
C GLU A 26 5.87 8.32 13.14
N MET A 27 5.13 7.21 13.14
CA MET A 27 3.73 7.22 12.70
C MET A 27 2.89 8.18 13.55
N ARG A 28 1.92 8.84 12.92
CA ARG A 28 1.07 9.88 13.53
C ARG A 28 0.38 9.41 14.81
N GLY A 29 0.08 8.12 14.91
CA GLY A 29 -0.50 7.51 16.08
C GLY A 29 -0.93 6.07 15.81
N ASP A 30 -1.54 5.46 16.82
CA ASP A 30 -2.00 4.08 16.74
C ASP A 30 -3.18 3.93 15.75
N SER A 31 -2.89 3.32 14.61
CA SER A 31 -3.87 3.02 13.56
C SER A 31 -4.86 1.90 13.90
N PHE A 32 -4.74 1.29 15.09
CA PHE A 32 -5.63 0.27 15.64
C PHE A 32 -6.45 0.76 16.84
N ALA A 33 -6.28 2.02 17.25
CA ALA A 33 -7.08 2.62 18.31
C ALA A 33 -8.56 2.68 17.93
N ASP A 34 -9.43 2.88 18.93
CA ASP A 34 -10.88 3.00 18.70
C ASP A 34 -11.21 4.10 17.69
N GLY A 35 -11.91 3.71 16.61
CA GLY A 35 -12.26 4.60 15.51
C GLY A 35 -11.17 4.78 14.46
N ALA A 36 -9.96 4.29 14.68
CA ALA A 36 -8.90 4.21 13.69
C ALA A 36 -8.97 2.89 12.90
N SER A 37 -8.56 2.95 11.64
CA SER A 37 -8.44 1.76 10.80
C SER A 37 -7.63 2.09 9.55
N GLN A 38 -6.59 1.29 9.26
CA GLN A 38 -5.76 1.48 8.07
C GLN A 38 -6.54 1.40 6.75
N TYR A 39 -7.76 0.86 6.74
CA TYR A 39 -8.64 0.89 5.56
C TYR A 39 -9.23 2.29 5.26
N ILE A 40 -9.10 3.24 6.19
CA ILE A 40 -9.64 4.59 6.06
C ILE A 40 -8.56 5.53 5.54
N TYR A 41 -8.73 5.97 4.30
CA TYR A 41 -7.91 7.00 3.69
C TYR A 41 -8.07 8.36 4.41
N PRO A 42 -7.02 9.20 4.51
CA PRO A 42 -5.63 8.96 4.10
C PRO A 42 -4.70 8.42 5.20
N CYS A 43 -5.10 8.52 6.47
CA CYS A 43 -4.18 8.33 7.60
C CYS A 43 -4.80 7.44 8.69
N ALA A 44 -5.49 6.38 8.28
CA ALA A 44 -6.16 5.45 9.16
C ALA A 44 -7.22 6.07 10.10
N ASN A 45 -7.81 7.22 9.74
CA ASN A 45 -8.64 8.05 10.63
C ASN A 45 -7.94 8.49 11.93
N VAL A 46 -6.60 8.45 11.97
CA VAL A 46 -5.82 8.95 13.10
C VAL A 46 -5.81 10.47 13.05
N ASN A 47 -6.25 11.08 14.16
CA ASN A 47 -6.45 12.52 14.25
C ASN A 47 -5.19 13.31 13.88
N HIS A 48 -5.38 14.26 12.98
CA HIS A 48 -4.40 15.29 12.71
C HIS A 48 -4.52 16.37 13.79
N THR A 49 -3.49 16.56 14.62
CA THR A 49 -3.45 17.73 15.52
C THR A 49 -2.16 18.48 15.31
N ALA A 50 -2.17 19.81 15.38
CA ALA A 50 -0.94 20.61 15.30
C ALA A 50 0.07 20.30 16.42
N ALA A 51 -0.36 19.56 17.46
CA ALA A 51 0.44 19.12 18.59
C ALA A 51 0.94 17.66 18.47
N THR A 52 0.73 16.95 17.36
CA THR A 52 1.38 15.64 17.16
C THR A 52 2.90 15.82 17.13
N ASN A 53 3.63 14.86 17.69
CA ASN A 53 5.09 14.85 17.63
C ASN A 53 5.53 14.75 16.17
N ARG A 54 6.11 15.83 15.64
CA ARG A 54 6.60 15.89 14.26
C ARG A 54 8.06 15.48 14.21
N THR A 55 8.38 14.52 13.35
CA THR A 55 9.77 14.14 13.12
C THR A 55 10.46 15.22 12.29
N LEU A 56 11.64 15.64 12.69
CA LEU A 56 12.48 16.52 11.87
C LEU A 56 12.97 15.76 10.64
N TRP A 57 12.76 16.31 9.44
CA TRP A 57 13.04 15.62 8.19
C TRP A 57 13.81 16.53 7.20
N PRO A 58 14.82 16.02 6.46
CA PRO A 58 15.71 16.85 5.66
C PRO A 58 15.00 17.60 4.52
N LEU A 59 15.52 18.78 4.17
CA LEU A 59 14.96 19.65 3.12
C LEU A 59 14.99 19.03 1.72
N ASP A 60 15.84 18.02 1.47
CA ASP A 60 16.06 17.41 0.16
C ASP A 60 15.62 15.94 0.08
N GLY A 61 14.99 15.43 1.14
CA GLY A 61 14.63 14.02 1.24
C GLY A 61 15.27 13.33 2.43
N GLY A 62 14.50 12.52 3.13
CA GLY A 62 14.91 11.78 4.32
C GLY A 62 14.64 10.29 4.21
N SER A 63 15.01 9.56 5.26
CA SER A 63 14.74 8.13 5.34
C SER A 63 13.26 7.85 5.58
N VAL A 64 12.81 6.68 5.14
CA VAL A 64 11.50 6.11 5.48
C VAL A 64 11.70 4.63 5.82
N ALA A 65 11.27 4.22 7.01
CA ALA A 65 11.30 2.83 7.47
C ALA A 65 9.88 2.35 7.75
N LEU A 66 9.54 1.19 7.19
CA LEU A 66 8.24 0.54 7.32
C LEU A 66 8.42 -0.83 7.95
N ASP A 67 7.52 -1.26 8.82
CA ASP A 67 7.43 -2.67 9.23
C ASP A 67 6.23 -3.31 8.52
N LEU A 68 6.52 -4.26 7.61
CA LEU A 68 5.56 -4.85 6.69
C LEU A 68 5.22 -6.28 7.11
N HIS A 69 3.94 -6.61 7.31
CA HIS A 69 3.54 -7.95 7.80
C HIS A 69 2.97 -8.89 6.74
N HIS A 70 2.85 -8.44 5.49
CA HIS A 70 2.39 -9.25 4.37
C HIS A 70 3.58 -9.92 3.63
N PRO A 71 3.41 -11.12 3.01
CA PRO A 71 4.48 -11.75 2.24
C PRO A 71 5.01 -10.93 1.05
N TRP A 72 4.19 -10.01 0.53
CA TRP A 72 4.58 -9.00 -0.45
C TRP A 72 3.56 -7.86 -0.48
N THR A 73 3.95 -6.65 -0.87
CA THR A 73 3.05 -5.52 -1.05
C THR A 73 3.61 -4.52 -2.05
N TYR A 74 2.72 -3.83 -2.78
CA TYR A 74 3.08 -2.56 -3.39
C TYR A 74 3.15 -1.47 -2.33
N VAL A 75 4.10 -0.55 -2.45
CA VAL A 75 4.29 0.58 -1.55
C VAL A 75 4.25 1.87 -2.35
N PHE A 76 3.43 2.81 -1.91
CA PHE A 76 3.33 4.15 -2.47
C PHE A 76 3.54 5.15 -1.33
N ILE A 77 4.55 6.02 -1.48
CA ILE A 77 4.84 7.08 -0.52
C ILE A 77 4.48 8.40 -1.19
N ASN A 78 3.59 9.16 -0.56
CA ASN A 78 3.17 10.47 -1.01
C ASN A 78 3.40 11.51 0.08
N LEU A 79 3.59 12.74 -0.32
CA LEU A 79 3.81 13.89 0.55
C LEU A 79 2.64 14.86 0.41
N GLY A 80 2.18 15.37 1.55
CA GLY A 80 1.27 16.50 1.62
C GLY A 80 1.92 17.64 2.41
N ILE A 81 1.97 18.84 1.81
CA ILE A 81 2.51 20.03 2.44
C ILE A 81 1.44 20.71 3.29
N GLY A 82 1.81 21.13 4.50
CA GLY A 82 0.94 21.79 5.45
C GLY A 82 0.72 20.98 6.72
N THR A 83 -0.02 21.58 7.65
CA THR A 83 -0.49 20.93 8.86
C THR A 83 -1.83 20.27 8.56
N ASP A 84 -2.89 21.05 8.42
CA ASP A 84 -4.25 20.54 8.56
C ASP A 84 -4.78 19.95 7.25
N ASN A 85 -4.99 18.63 7.24
CA ASN A 85 -5.54 17.87 6.11
C ASN A 85 -4.84 18.17 4.78
N PRO A 86 -3.53 17.93 4.68
CA PRO A 86 -2.79 18.26 3.48
C PRO A 86 -3.22 17.37 2.32
N SER A 87 -3.18 17.92 1.10
CA SER A 87 -3.38 17.13 -0.11
C SER A 87 -2.14 16.27 -0.36
N PHE A 88 -2.30 14.95 -0.40
CA PHE A 88 -1.20 13.99 -0.65
C PHE A 88 -0.94 13.82 -2.15
N ASN A 89 -0.69 14.92 -2.85
CA ASN A 89 -0.58 14.96 -4.32
C ASN A 89 0.86 14.91 -4.84
N ILE A 90 1.87 14.84 -3.97
CA ILE A 90 3.28 14.78 -4.36
C ILE A 90 3.76 13.33 -4.18
N SER A 91 3.94 12.59 -5.27
CA SER A 91 4.47 11.22 -5.18
C SER A 91 5.98 11.23 -4.94
N LEU A 92 6.41 10.53 -3.90
CA LEU A 92 7.81 10.32 -3.56
C LEU A 92 8.36 8.99 -4.10
N THR A 93 7.46 8.06 -4.45
CA THR A 93 7.77 6.80 -5.15
C THR A 93 6.92 6.72 -6.42
N PRO A 94 7.26 7.47 -7.48
CA PRO A 94 6.46 7.55 -8.69
C PRO A 94 6.44 6.22 -9.47
N ASP A 95 7.50 5.43 -9.34
CA ASP A 95 7.56 4.09 -9.92
C ASP A 95 6.86 3.07 -9.02
N LEU A 96 6.31 2.02 -9.64
CA LEU A 96 5.63 0.95 -8.91
C LEU A 96 6.64 0.13 -8.10
N LEU A 97 6.71 0.40 -6.80
CA LEU A 97 7.59 -0.29 -5.87
C LEU A 97 6.90 -1.53 -5.30
N ASN A 98 7.44 -2.71 -5.60
CA ASN A 98 7.03 -3.98 -5.01
C ASN A 98 8.03 -4.40 -3.93
N VAL A 99 7.55 -4.64 -2.72
CA VAL A 99 8.34 -5.13 -1.60
C VAL A 99 7.90 -6.54 -1.25
N THR A 100 8.82 -7.50 -1.33
CA THR A 100 8.60 -8.90 -0.95
C THR A 100 9.23 -9.21 0.39
N GLY A 101 8.66 -10.13 1.16
CA GLY A 101 9.07 -10.45 2.52
C GLY A 101 8.33 -9.63 3.57
N ASN A 102 8.32 -10.15 4.81
CA ASN A 102 7.82 -9.45 5.99
C ASN A 102 8.97 -8.98 6.89
N GLY A 103 8.76 -7.90 7.61
CA GLY A 103 9.73 -7.23 8.48
C GLY A 103 10.04 -5.82 7.98
N THR A 104 11.15 -5.27 8.47
CA THR A 104 11.57 -3.91 8.17
C THR A 104 11.98 -3.74 6.71
N TYR A 105 11.37 -2.76 6.05
CA TYR A 105 11.80 -2.20 4.77
C TYR A 105 12.17 -0.73 4.98
N CYS A 106 13.44 -0.40 4.83
CA CYS A 106 13.96 0.95 4.96
C CYS A 106 14.51 1.48 3.63
N LEU A 107 14.06 2.67 3.27
CA LEU A 107 14.59 3.51 2.20
C LEU A 107 15.52 4.54 2.86
N PRO A 108 16.85 4.45 2.69
CA PRO A 108 17.80 5.37 3.33
C PRO A 108 17.55 6.82 2.97
N LYS A 109 17.13 7.07 1.72
CA LYS A 109 16.73 8.40 1.26
C LYS A 109 15.61 8.30 0.25
N VAL A 110 14.51 8.97 0.56
CA VAL A 110 13.40 9.22 -0.34
C VAL A 110 13.50 10.69 -0.77
N THR A 111 13.95 10.91 -2.01
CA THR A 111 14.24 12.25 -2.54
C THR A 111 12.96 13.00 -2.90
N LEU A 112 12.93 14.31 -2.66
CA LEU A 112 11.82 15.16 -3.12
C LEU A 112 11.83 15.32 -4.65
N PRO A 113 10.67 15.29 -5.32
CA PRO A 113 10.58 15.58 -6.75
C PRO A 113 11.06 17.00 -7.09
N SER A 114 11.43 17.21 -8.35
CA SER A 114 11.81 18.54 -8.83
C SER A 114 10.68 19.55 -8.64
N GLY A 115 11.05 20.78 -8.25
CA GLY A 115 10.10 21.86 -7.98
C GLY A 115 9.53 21.87 -6.55
N ILE A 116 9.74 20.82 -5.75
CA ILE A 116 9.39 20.82 -4.33
C ILE A 116 10.60 21.30 -3.53
N THR A 117 10.51 22.51 -2.97
CA THR A 117 11.59 23.21 -2.27
C THR A 117 11.10 23.72 -0.91
N PRO A 118 10.99 22.83 0.09
CA PRO A 118 10.48 23.23 1.40
C PRO A 118 11.50 24.10 2.15
N THR A 119 11.00 24.93 3.06
CA THR A 119 11.85 25.77 3.93
C THR A 119 11.90 25.22 5.35
N ASP A 120 12.91 25.65 6.12
CA ASP A 120 13.01 25.33 7.54
C ASP A 120 11.71 25.66 8.30
N GLY A 121 11.27 24.72 9.13
CA GLY A 121 10.04 24.83 9.91
C GLY A 121 8.75 24.55 9.13
N GLN A 122 8.84 24.28 7.82
CA GLN A 122 7.66 23.94 7.04
C GLN A 122 7.13 22.56 7.43
N ASN A 123 5.86 22.52 7.85
CA ASN A 123 5.19 21.28 8.21
C ASN A 123 4.69 20.54 6.97
N ALA A 124 4.75 19.22 7.04
CA ALA A 124 4.19 18.32 6.04
C ALA A 124 3.76 16.99 6.68
N SER A 125 3.17 16.11 5.88
CA SER A 125 2.81 14.75 6.26
C SER A 125 3.24 13.80 5.15
N ILE A 126 3.87 12.68 5.53
CA ILE A 126 4.13 11.56 4.63
C ILE A 126 2.97 10.59 4.78
N MET A 127 2.32 10.23 3.67
CA MET A 127 1.30 9.19 3.61
C MET A 127 1.89 7.99 2.89
N VAL A 128 1.86 6.84 3.56
CA VAL A 128 2.21 5.56 2.97
C VAL A 128 0.91 4.83 2.68
N ALA A 129 0.75 4.42 1.42
CA ALA A 129 -0.29 3.48 1.01
C ALA A 129 0.37 2.17 0.63
N THR A 130 -0.17 1.06 1.12
CA THR A 130 0.22 -0.29 0.70
C THR A 130 -0.91 -0.94 -0.07
N GLY A 131 -0.58 -1.83 -1.01
CA GLY A 131 -1.56 -2.53 -1.84
C GLY A 131 -1.18 -4.00 -2.03
N GLY A 132 -2.13 -4.90 -1.78
CA GLY A 132 -1.89 -6.34 -1.80
C GLY A 132 -2.73 -7.12 -2.82
N LYS A 133 -2.73 -8.44 -2.67
CA LYS A 133 -3.37 -9.42 -3.58
C LYS A 133 -4.84 -9.12 -3.90
N ASN A 134 -5.59 -8.61 -2.94
CA ASN A 134 -7.04 -8.40 -3.07
C ASN A 134 -7.39 -7.01 -3.62
N GLY A 135 -6.39 -6.20 -4.00
CA GLY A 135 -6.59 -4.83 -4.51
C GLY A 135 -7.03 -3.82 -3.47
N VAL A 136 -7.14 -4.22 -2.19
CA VAL A 136 -7.44 -3.32 -1.08
C VAL A 136 -6.17 -2.62 -0.65
N ALA A 137 -6.27 -1.31 -0.42
CA ALA A 137 -5.19 -0.49 0.08
C ALA A 137 -5.30 -0.24 1.58
N LEU A 138 -4.16 -0.13 2.24
CA LEU A 138 -4.04 0.30 3.63
C LEU A 138 -3.22 1.58 3.69
N TYR A 139 -3.51 2.41 4.68
CA TYR A 139 -2.97 3.76 4.79
C TYR A 139 -2.47 4.04 6.19
N ASN A 140 -1.31 4.67 6.27
CA ASN A 140 -0.78 5.30 7.49
C ASN A 140 -0.08 6.60 7.13
N CYS A 141 0.06 7.47 8.12
CA CYS A 141 0.76 8.74 7.96
C CYS A 141 1.78 8.95 9.06
N ALA A 142 2.82 9.72 8.73
CA ALA A 142 3.80 10.25 9.67
C ALA A 142 3.92 11.76 9.47
N ASP A 143 3.87 12.51 10.56
CA ASP A 143 3.93 13.97 10.51
C ASP A 143 5.38 14.44 10.63
N ILE A 144 5.78 15.36 9.74
CA ILE A 144 7.15 15.87 9.69
C ILE A 144 7.21 17.39 9.76
N THR A 145 8.39 17.89 10.14
CA THR A 145 8.78 19.28 9.97
C THR A 145 10.10 19.31 9.20
N PHE A 146 10.09 19.99 8.05
CA PHE A 146 11.28 20.17 7.23
C PHE A 146 12.34 20.99 7.96
N THR A 147 13.58 20.51 7.97
CA THR A 147 14.70 21.28 8.52
C THR A 147 16.05 20.91 7.91
N SER A 148 16.92 21.90 7.77
CA SER A 148 18.33 21.81 7.38
C SER A 148 19.21 21.13 8.44
N ASN A 149 18.72 21.01 9.68
CA ASN A 149 19.41 20.34 10.78
C ASN A 149 19.11 18.82 10.86
N ALA A 150 18.19 18.31 10.04
CA ALA A 150 17.87 16.90 9.99
C ALA A 150 18.79 16.19 8.99
N THR A 151 19.19 14.98 9.34
CA THR A 151 19.92 14.06 8.46
C THR A 151 19.06 12.84 8.15
N ILE A 152 19.46 12.08 7.13
CA ILE A 152 18.96 10.71 6.97
C ILE A 152 19.38 9.87 8.18
N LEU A 153 18.67 8.76 8.41
CA LEU A 153 19.09 7.75 9.36
C LEU A 153 20.48 7.21 8.98
N GLU A 154 21.28 6.94 10.00
CA GLU A 154 22.55 6.24 9.84
C GLU A 154 22.34 4.82 9.29
N SER A 155 23.38 4.25 8.70
CA SER A 155 23.26 2.96 7.99
C SER A 155 22.86 1.79 8.89
N ASP A 156 23.18 1.84 10.18
CA ASP A 156 22.78 0.82 11.16
C ASP A 156 21.32 0.98 11.61
N ALA A 157 20.78 2.20 11.55
CA ALA A 157 19.39 2.50 11.88
C ALA A 157 18.42 2.31 10.70
N CYS A 158 18.90 2.27 9.46
CA CYS A 158 18.08 2.05 8.26
C CYS A 158 18.46 0.75 7.53
N GLN A 159 18.02 -0.37 8.08
CA GLN A 159 18.34 -1.69 7.57
C GLN A 159 17.10 -2.49 7.19
N ASN A 160 17.18 -3.16 6.04
CA ASN A 160 16.16 -4.12 5.65
C ASN A 160 16.31 -5.42 6.44
N SER A 161 15.20 -6.03 6.84
CA SER A 161 15.19 -7.40 7.31
C SER A 161 15.74 -8.34 6.21
N SER A 162 16.41 -9.43 6.60
CA SER A 162 17.17 -10.28 5.67
C SER A 162 16.36 -10.91 4.54
N ASN A 163 15.06 -11.07 4.74
CA ASN A 163 14.10 -11.63 3.78
C ASN A 163 13.27 -10.55 3.06
N VAL A 164 13.53 -9.27 3.30
CA VAL A 164 12.80 -8.15 2.73
C VAL A 164 13.57 -7.55 1.55
N VAL A 165 12.91 -7.48 0.39
CA VAL A 165 13.50 -6.99 -0.86
C VAL A 165 12.52 -6.06 -1.55
N GLY A 166 12.95 -4.82 -1.82
CA GLY A 166 12.21 -3.86 -2.65
C GLY A 166 12.72 -3.86 -4.09
N THR A 167 11.82 -3.88 -5.05
CA THR A 167 12.14 -3.84 -6.49
C THR A 167 11.16 -2.94 -7.22
N ILE A 168 11.68 -2.12 -8.14
CA ILE A 168 10.85 -1.36 -9.06
C ILE A 168 10.31 -2.29 -10.15
N VAL A 169 8.99 -2.32 -10.30
CA VAL A 169 8.33 -3.11 -11.34
C VAL A 169 8.46 -2.38 -12.67
N THR A 170 9.31 -2.90 -13.55
CA THR A 170 9.44 -2.43 -14.92
C THR A 170 8.57 -3.26 -15.85
N ALA A 171 8.00 -2.65 -16.88
CA ALA A 171 7.34 -3.39 -17.94
C ALA A 171 8.36 -4.29 -18.66
N SER A 172 8.11 -5.60 -18.67
CA SER A 172 8.89 -6.53 -19.48
C SER A 172 8.65 -6.21 -20.96
N SER A 173 9.69 -5.75 -21.66
CA SER A 173 9.67 -5.69 -23.12
C SER A 173 9.79 -7.12 -23.67
N THR A 174 8.70 -7.89 -23.66
CA THR A 174 8.60 -9.03 -24.57
C THR A 174 8.46 -8.44 -25.96
N SER A 175 9.60 -8.25 -26.64
CA SER A 175 9.60 -7.97 -28.08
C SER A 175 8.81 -9.11 -28.75
N PRO A 176 7.77 -8.83 -29.55
CA PRO A 176 7.13 -9.89 -30.32
C PRO A 176 8.23 -10.47 -31.22
N THR A 177 8.61 -11.72 -30.98
CA THR A 177 9.38 -12.50 -31.94
C THR A 177 8.54 -12.56 -33.21
N THR A 178 8.87 -11.71 -34.17
CA THR A 178 8.37 -11.79 -35.53
C THR A 178 8.87 -13.10 -36.12
N ASN A 179 8.07 -14.16 -36.00
CA ASN A 179 8.27 -15.35 -36.81
C ASN A 179 7.92 -14.95 -38.25
N THR A 180 8.96 -14.63 -39.03
CA THR A 180 8.85 -14.48 -40.48
C THR A 180 8.56 -15.84 -41.09
N THR A 181 7.28 -16.22 -41.15
CA THR A 181 6.80 -17.24 -42.09
C THR A 181 6.35 -16.54 -43.36
N THR A 182 7.14 -16.74 -44.40
CA THR A 182 6.84 -16.39 -45.79
C THR A 182 5.55 -17.04 -46.28
N GLY A 183 4.70 -16.23 -46.92
CA GLY A 183 3.73 -16.67 -47.94
C GLY A 183 2.29 -16.87 -47.46
N GLU A 184 1.39 -15.93 -47.75
CA GLU A 184 0.46 -16.03 -48.89
C GLU A 184 -0.51 -14.84 -48.90
N THR A 185 -0.62 -14.21 -50.08
CA THR A 185 -1.53 -13.10 -50.38
C THR A 185 -2.97 -13.57 -50.29
N SER A 186 -3.76 -12.97 -49.40
CA SER A 186 -5.23 -13.01 -49.49
C SER A 186 -5.82 -11.66 -49.09
N THR A 187 -6.76 -11.23 -49.92
CA THR A 187 -7.40 -9.91 -50.02
C THR A 187 -8.21 -9.49 -48.78
N PRO A 188 -8.34 -8.18 -48.49
CA PRO A 188 -9.15 -7.72 -47.37
C PRO A 188 -10.64 -7.79 -47.72
N THR A 189 -11.41 -8.57 -46.96
CA THR A 189 -12.88 -8.50 -46.99
C THR A 189 -13.34 -7.82 -45.71
N SER A 190 -13.95 -6.65 -45.84
CA SER A 190 -14.55 -5.89 -44.75
C SER A 190 -15.78 -6.63 -44.21
N ALA A 191 -15.82 -6.94 -42.91
CA ALA A 191 -17.00 -7.45 -42.24
C ALA A 191 -17.32 -6.56 -41.02
N GLY A 192 -18.56 -6.09 -40.98
CA GLY A 192 -19.02 -4.98 -40.16
C GLY A 192 -19.21 -5.29 -38.67
N VAL A 193 -19.19 -4.20 -37.92
CA VAL A 193 -19.56 -4.12 -36.50
C VAL A 193 -21.04 -4.46 -36.35
N SER A 194 -21.35 -5.50 -35.58
CA SER A 194 -22.70 -5.74 -35.08
C SER A 194 -22.74 -5.52 -33.58
N HIS A 195 -23.50 -4.49 -33.19
CA HIS A 195 -24.00 -4.30 -31.83
C HIS A 195 -24.83 -5.52 -31.42
N SER A 196 -24.55 -6.09 -30.24
CA SER A 196 -25.51 -6.98 -29.56
C SER A 196 -25.92 -6.36 -28.24
N THR A 197 -27.20 -6.04 -28.18
CA THR A 197 -27.94 -5.47 -27.06
C THR A 197 -28.13 -6.48 -25.92
N SER A 198 -28.03 -5.92 -24.72
CA SER A 198 -28.41 -6.44 -23.41
C SER A 198 -29.62 -7.39 -23.40
N MET A 199 -29.49 -8.50 -22.68
CA MET A 199 -30.63 -9.23 -22.10
C MET A 199 -30.37 -9.51 -20.62
N ILE A 200 -31.34 -9.05 -19.81
CA ILE A 200 -31.52 -9.31 -18.39
C ILE A 200 -31.92 -10.78 -18.22
N THR A 201 -31.20 -11.52 -17.39
CA THR A 201 -31.68 -12.80 -16.85
C THR A 201 -31.63 -12.78 -15.33
N THR A 202 -32.82 -12.81 -14.73
CA THR A 202 -33.08 -12.97 -13.31
C THR A 202 -32.76 -14.41 -12.89
N GLY A 203 -31.65 -14.60 -12.17
CA GLY A 203 -31.30 -15.88 -11.53
C GLY A 203 -31.84 -15.95 -10.10
N LEU A 204 -32.86 -16.78 -9.88
CA LEU A 204 -33.26 -17.26 -8.56
C LEU A 204 -32.11 -18.08 -7.95
N PHE A 205 -31.58 -17.65 -6.80
CA PHE A 205 -30.80 -18.52 -5.92
C PHE A 205 -31.72 -19.08 -4.83
N ALA A 206 -32.05 -20.36 -4.98
CA ALA A 206 -32.68 -21.16 -3.93
C ALA A 206 -31.59 -21.79 -3.04
N GLY A 207 -31.66 -21.48 -1.75
CA GLY A 207 -31.36 -22.34 -0.59
C GLY A 207 -29.98 -23.01 -0.46
N LEU A 208 -29.28 -22.71 0.64
CA LEU A 208 -29.18 -23.59 1.83
C LEU A 208 -28.22 -22.94 2.86
N GLY A 209 -28.60 -22.94 4.14
CA GLY A 209 -27.64 -22.73 5.24
C GLY A 209 -28.04 -21.75 6.34
N ALA A 210 -29.28 -21.78 6.83
CA ALA A 210 -29.58 -21.22 8.15
C ALA A 210 -29.05 -22.19 9.22
N VAL A 211 -28.02 -21.79 9.96
CA VAL A 211 -27.66 -22.44 11.23
C VAL A 211 -28.05 -21.48 12.35
N ILE A 212 -29.26 -21.70 12.87
CA ILE A 212 -29.69 -21.18 14.17
C ILE A 212 -29.05 -22.09 15.21
N VAL A 213 -28.14 -21.55 16.03
CA VAL A 213 -27.81 -22.14 17.33
C VAL A 213 -28.33 -21.17 18.38
N SER A 214 -29.56 -21.43 18.81
CA SER A 214 -30.05 -21.05 20.11
C SER A 214 -30.14 -22.33 20.92
N LEU A 215 -29.33 -22.46 21.97
CA LEU A 215 -29.80 -23.08 23.20
C LEU A 215 -28.97 -22.58 24.37
N LEU A 216 -29.67 -21.93 25.29
CA LEU A 216 -29.25 -21.72 26.67
C LEU A 216 -29.17 -23.07 27.39
N LEU A 217 -28.07 -23.29 28.08
CA LEU A 217 -27.95 -23.78 29.47
C LEU A 217 -26.51 -23.53 29.91
#